data_AF-A0A9W5YXJ7-F1
#
_entry.id   AF-A0A9W5YXJ7-F1
#
_cell.length_a   1.000
_cell.length_b   1.000
_cell.length_c   1.000
_cell.angle_alpha   90.00
_cell.angle_beta   90.00
_cell.angle_gamma   90.00
#
_symmetry.space_group_name_H-M   'P 1'
#
loop_
_entity.id
_entity.type
_entity.pdbx_description
1 polymer ?
#
loop_
_entity_poly.entity_id
_entity_poly.type
_entity_poly.pdbx_seq_one_letter_code
_entity_poly.pdbx_strand_id
1 'polypeptide(L)'
;MDALKVEEKALMASKHSSPLLSDIMDRTWETGTFWYTLALSSPSGLFTIFQRHIRPLFCKDNLEEFHLIMPFLWGKNVGRIAYQKVSDKKEYDRKLEQEFKDDDEILA
;
A
#
# COMPACT_ATOMS: atom_id res chain seq x y z
N MET A 1 -17.63 -9.35 -12.91
CA MET A 1 -17.81 -7.90 -12.75
C MET A 1 -18.64 -7.28 -13.83
N ASP A 2 -18.39 -7.66 -15.09
CA ASP A 2 -19.11 -7.06 -16.21
C ASP A 2 -20.62 -7.28 -16.14
N ALA A 3 -21.06 -8.45 -15.66
CA ALA A 3 -22.48 -8.72 -15.40
C ALA A 3 -23.10 -7.73 -14.40
N LEU A 4 -22.44 -7.48 -13.26
CA LEU A 4 -22.93 -6.56 -12.23
C LEU A 4 -22.94 -5.11 -12.76
N LYS A 5 -21.90 -4.71 -13.49
CA LYS A 5 -21.84 -3.39 -14.15
C LYS A 5 -22.95 -3.20 -15.19
N VAL A 6 -23.30 -4.25 -15.95
CA VAL A 6 -24.39 -4.22 -16.93
C VAL A 6 -25.75 -4.08 -16.25
N GLU A 7 -25.99 -4.86 -15.19
CA GLU A 7 -27.22 -4.80 -14.42
C GLU A 7 -27.40 -3.44 -13.72
N GLU A 8 -26.34 -2.92 -13.09
CA GLU A 8 -26.37 -1.59 -12.49
C GLU A 8 -26.69 -0.51 -13.52
N LYS A 9 -26.08 -0.53 -14.71
CA LYS A 9 -26.41 0.42 -15.78
C LYS A 9 -27.87 0.35 -16.19
N ALA A 10 -28.49 -0.83 -16.20
CA ALA A 10 -29.92 -0.98 -16.48
C ALA A 10 -30.81 -0.41 -15.36
N LEU A 11 -30.36 -0.50 -14.09
CA LEU A 11 -31.10 -0.01 -12.91
C LEU A 11 -30.93 1.50 -12.66
N MET A 12 -29.81 2.09 -13.10
CA MET A 12 -29.46 3.52 -12.92
C MET A 12 -30.37 4.48 -13.71
N ALA A 13 -31.25 3.99 -14.58
CA ALA A 13 -32.26 4.80 -15.24
C ALA A 13 -33.31 5.41 -14.27
N SER A 14 -33.31 5.03 -12.99
CA SER A 14 -34.38 5.38 -12.04
C SER A 14 -33.97 5.93 -10.66
N LYS A 15 -32.68 5.99 -10.29
CA LYS A 15 -32.26 6.38 -8.93
C LYS A 15 -31.04 7.31 -8.88
N HIS A 16 -31.12 8.31 -8.00
CA HIS A 16 -30.10 9.32 -7.69
C HIS A 16 -28.77 8.74 -7.16
N SER A 17 -27.67 9.41 -7.54
CA SER A 17 -26.41 9.75 -6.83
C SER A 17 -25.81 8.83 -5.73
N SER A 18 -26.19 7.57 -5.63
CA SER A 18 -25.45 6.62 -4.79
C SER A 18 -24.20 6.13 -5.53
N PRO A 19 -23.07 5.92 -4.82
CA PRO A 19 -21.91 5.29 -5.43
C PRO A 19 -22.29 3.90 -5.97
N LEU A 20 -21.84 3.58 -7.18
CA LEU A 20 -22.10 2.29 -7.81
C LEU A 20 -21.46 1.19 -6.97
N LEU A 21 -22.18 0.10 -6.74
CA LEU A 21 -21.64 -1.05 -6.02
C LEU A 21 -20.44 -1.62 -6.78
N SER A 22 -20.48 -1.60 -8.12
CA SER A 22 -19.33 -2.01 -8.93
C SER A 22 -18.08 -1.18 -8.64
N ASP A 23 -18.21 0.15 -8.52
CA ASP A 23 -17.08 1.02 -8.20
C ASP A 23 -16.53 0.75 -6.79
N ILE A 24 -17.42 0.49 -5.83
CA ILE A 24 -17.02 0.10 -4.47
C ILE A 24 -16.28 -1.26 -4.50
N MET A 25 -16.80 -2.23 -5.24
CA MET A 25 -16.17 -3.55 -5.37
C MET A 25 -14.79 -3.47 -6.02
N ASP A 26 -14.67 -2.75 -7.14
CA ASP A 26 -13.39 -2.54 -7.82
C ASP A 26 -12.37 -1.90 -6.87
N ARG A 27 -12.75 -0.82 -6.18
CA ARG A 27 -11.88 -0.16 -5.20
C ARG A 27 -11.46 -1.10 -4.07
N THR A 28 -12.37 -1.90 -3.54
CA THR A 28 -12.08 -2.81 -2.41
C THR A 28 -11.21 -4.01 -2.80
N TRP A 29 -11.26 -4.45 -4.05
CA TRP A 29 -10.30 -5.43 -4.57
C TRP A 29 -8.93 -4.81 -4.81
N GLU A 30 -8.86 -3.61 -5.42
CA GLU A 30 -7.61 -2.90 -5.67
C GLU A 30 -6.86 -2.56 -4.38
N THR A 31 -7.58 -2.13 -3.34
CA THR A 31 -6.97 -1.84 -2.04
C THR A 31 -6.55 -3.11 -1.31
N GLY A 32 -7.22 -4.24 -1.59
CA GLY A 32 -7.10 -5.51 -0.89
C GLY A 32 -8.09 -5.70 0.26
N THR A 33 -8.93 -4.69 0.54
CA THR A 33 -9.88 -4.70 1.67
C THR A 33 -10.86 -5.87 1.59
N PHE A 34 -11.43 -6.12 0.41
CA PHE A 34 -12.35 -7.24 0.22
C PHE A 34 -11.67 -8.57 0.57
N TRP A 35 -10.46 -8.79 0.04
CA TRP A 35 -9.71 -10.03 0.25
C TRP A 35 -9.32 -10.21 1.71
N TYR A 36 -8.94 -9.12 2.39
CA TYR A 36 -8.63 -9.15 3.81
C TYR A 36 -9.85 -9.53 4.65
N THR A 37 -11.01 -8.90 4.42
CA THR A 37 -12.26 -9.24 5.10
C THR A 37 -12.67 -10.69 4.83
N LEU A 38 -12.57 -11.15 3.57
CA LEU A 38 -12.88 -12.53 3.20
C LEU A 38 -11.97 -13.54 3.89
N ALA A 39 -10.67 -13.24 4.01
CA ALA A 39 -9.71 -14.09 4.71
C ALA A 39 -10.03 -14.21 6.21
N LEU A 40 -10.47 -13.12 6.85
CA LEU A 40 -10.90 -13.15 8.25
C LEU A 40 -12.17 -13.98 8.47
N SER A 41 -13.09 -13.98 7.51
CA SER A 41 -14.32 -14.78 7.58
C SER A 41 -14.10 -16.27 7.31
N SER A 42 -12.96 -16.65 6.71
CA SER A 42 -12.65 -18.04 6.39
C SER A 42 -11.23 -18.41 6.87
N PRO A 43 -11.09 -18.89 8.12
CA PRO A 43 -9.79 -19.28 8.66
C PRO A 43 -9.06 -20.33 7.80
N SER A 44 -9.80 -21.26 7.18
CA SER A 44 -9.23 -22.26 6.28
C SER A 44 -8.76 -21.69 4.94
N GLY A 45 -9.40 -20.62 4.45
CA GLY A 45 -9.03 -19.95 3.20
C GLY A 45 -7.94 -18.90 3.34
N LEU A 46 -7.61 -18.48 4.58
CA LEU A 46 -6.75 -17.33 4.87
C LEU A 46 -5.41 -17.37 4.14
N PHE A 47 -4.67 -18.48 4.25
CA PHE A 47 -3.35 -18.60 3.63
C PHE A 47 -3.42 -18.54 2.10
N THR A 48 -4.42 -19.19 1.51
CA THR A 48 -4.63 -19.17 0.05
C THR A 48 -5.00 -17.78 -0.44
N ILE A 49 -5.89 -17.08 0.26
CA ILE A 49 -6.29 -15.70 -0.07
C ILE A 49 -5.10 -14.75 0.10
N PHE A 50 -4.35 -14.91 1.19
CA PHE A 50 -3.16 -14.09 1.43
C PHE A 50 -2.16 -14.22 0.30
N GLN A 51 -1.79 -15.45 -0.06
CA GLN A 51 -0.78 -15.68 -1.11
C GLN A 51 -1.24 -15.23 -2.49
N ARG A 52 -2.52 -15.44 -2.85
CA ARG A 52 -3.03 -15.11 -4.19
C ARG A 52 -3.44 -13.67 -4.39
N HIS A 53 -3.98 -13.01 -3.36
CA HIS A 53 -4.65 -11.72 -3.52
C HIS A 53 -4.08 -10.59 -2.67
N ILE A 54 -3.56 -10.89 -1.47
CA ILE A 54 -3.06 -9.85 -0.56
C ILE A 54 -1.57 -9.60 -0.77
N ARG A 55 -0.74 -10.65 -0.73
CA ARG A 55 0.72 -10.56 -0.89
C ARG A 55 1.15 -9.81 -2.16
N PRO A 56 0.57 -10.05 -3.35
CA PRO A 56 0.96 -9.35 -4.57
C PRO A 56 0.77 -7.82 -4.53
N LEU A 57 -0.08 -7.31 -3.62
CA LEU A 57 -0.27 -5.87 -3.41
C LEU A 57 0.92 -5.20 -2.72
N PHE A 58 1.79 -5.99 -2.10
CA PHE A 58 2.95 -5.53 -1.32
C PHE A 58 4.28 -5.99 -1.95
N CYS A 59 4.33 -7.25 -2.39
CA CYS A 59 5.51 -7.86 -2.97
C CYS A 59 5.10 -8.62 -4.25
N LYS A 60 5.51 -8.09 -5.40
CA LYS A 60 5.19 -8.67 -6.72
C LYS A 60 6.09 -9.86 -7.07
N ASP A 61 7.27 -9.92 -6.48
CA ASP A 61 8.26 -10.96 -6.76
C ASP A 61 8.05 -12.16 -5.83
N ASN A 62 8.27 -13.36 -6.38
CA ASN A 62 8.31 -14.60 -5.62
C ASN A 62 9.64 -14.72 -4.87
N LEU A 63 9.93 -13.75 -4.00
CA LEU A 63 10.97 -13.89 -2.99
C LEU A 63 10.45 -14.90 -1.96
N GLU A 64 11.14 -16.01 -1.76
CA GLU A 64 10.75 -17.03 -0.77
C GLU A 64 11.43 -16.80 0.59
N GLU A 65 12.53 -16.06 0.60
CA GLU A 65 13.26 -15.75 1.82
C GLU A 65 12.51 -14.69 2.66
N PHE A 66 11.99 -15.14 3.80
CA PHE A 66 11.14 -14.32 4.69
C PHE A 66 11.78 -12.98 5.07
N HIS A 67 13.10 -12.94 5.29
CA HIS A 67 13.80 -11.72 5.68
C HIS A 67 13.84 -10.67 4.54
N LEU A 68 13.81 -11.10 3.28
CA LEU A 68 13.72 -10.21 2.12
C LEU A 68 12.30 -9.69 1.90
N ILE A 69 11.27 -10.46 2.31
CA ILE A 69 9.86 -10.10 2.15
C ILE A 69 9.38 -9.15 3.25
N MET A 70 9.87 -9.34 4.48
CA MET A 70 9.38 -8.67 5.69
C MET A 70 9.28 -7.13 5.56
N PRO A 71 10.27 -6.42 4.97
CA PRO A 71 10.16 -4.98 4.78
C PRO A 71 8.96 -4.57 3.92
N PHE A 72 8.62 -5.35 2.89
CA PHE A 72 7.50 -5.04 1.99
C PHE A 72 6.13 -5.23 2.65
N LEU A 73 6.03 -6.03 3.71
CA LEU A 73 4.79 -6.22 4.45
C LEU A 73 4.46 -5.04 5.39
N TRP A 74 5.41 -4.16 5.67
CA TRP A 74 5.19 -2.96 6.49
C TRP A 74 4.39 -1.86 5.77
N GLY A 75 4.32 -1.90 4.45
CA GLY A 75 3.57 -0.92 3.68
C GLY A 75 3.74 -1.05 2.19
N LYS A 76 2.84 -0.42 1.44
CA LYS A 76 2.97 -0.33 -0.03
C LYS A 76 4.14 0.59 -0.38
N ASN A 77 4.94 0.22 -1.38
CA ASN A 77 6.07 1.01 -1.89
C ASN A 77 7.16 1.32 -0.85
N VAL A 78 7.44 0.40 0.08
CA VAL A 78 8.50 0.56 1.10
C VAL A 78 9.85 0.91 0.49
N GLY A 79 10.19 0.39 -0.69
CA GLY A 79 11.42 0.75 -1.40
C GLY A 79 11.54 2.26 -1.67
N ARG A 80 10.45 2.93 -2.03
CA ARG A 80 10.42 4.40 -2.23
C ARG A 80 10.63 5.14 -0.91
N ILE A 81 10.00 4.67 0.17
CA ILE A 81 10.15 5.27 1.51
C ILE A 81 11.60 5.15 1.98
N ALA A 82 12.20 3.96 1.82
CA ALA A 82 13.59 3.71 2.18
C ALA A 82 14.55 4.61 1.38
N TYR A 83 14.36 4.71 0.06
CA TYR A 83 15.13 5.61 -0.79
C TYR A 83 15.02 7.07 -0.34
N GLN A 84 13.80 7.55 -0.08
CA GLN A 84 13.57 8.92 0.37
C GLN A 84 14.27 9.19 1.71
N LYS A 85 14.15 8.28 2.68
CA LYS A 85 14.80 8.41 3.99
C LYS A 85 16.32 8.46 3.90
N VAL A 86 16.93 7.71 2.98
CA VAL A 86 18.38 7.77 2.74
C VAL A 86 18.77 9.14 2.18
N SER A 87 17.97 9.71 1.26
CA SER A 87 18.19 11.05 0.73
C SER A 87 18.01 12.12 1.81
N ASP A 88 16.93 12.03 2.59
CA ASP A 88 16.61 12.96 3.67
C ASP A 88 17.73 12.98 4.73
N LYS A 89 18.27 11.79 5.06
CA LYS A 89 19.41 11.68 5.99
C LYS A 89 20.64 12.42 5.47
N LYS A 90 21.01 12.25 4.20
CA LYS A 90 22.17 12.95 3.62
C LYS A 90 22.02 14.46 3.72
N GLU A 91 20.84 14.98 3.42
CA GLU A 91 20.56 16.41 3.52
C GLU A 91 20.52 16.89 4.98
N TYR A 92 19.98 16.10 5.89
CA TYR A 92 20.00 16.38 7.32
C TYR A 92 21.44 16.46 7.85
N ASP A 93 22.28 15.46 7.55
CA ASP A 93 23.67 15.43 7.97
C ASP A 93 24.44 16.66 7.43
N ARG A 94 24.21 17.04 6.16
CA ARG A 94 24.79 18.26 5.55
C ARG A 94 24.39 19.53 6.28
N LYS A 95 23.10 19.69 6.63
CA LYS A 95 22.62 20.85 7.38
C LYS A 95 23.18 20.88 8.78
N LEU A 96 23.20 19.73 9.46
CA LEU A 96 23.76 19.60 10.80
C LEU A 96 25.21 20.05 10.84
N GLU A 97 26.03 19.60 9.89
CA GLU A 97 27.43 20.05 9.78
C GLU A 97 27.57 21.57 9.54
N GLN A 98 26.61 22.22 8.88
CA GLN A 98 26.65 23.66 8.65
C GLN A 98 26.33 24.44 9.92
N GLU A 99 25.23 24.08 10.60
CA GLU A 99 24.80 24.77 11.82
C GLU A 99 25.85 24.70 12.93
N PHE A 100 26.54 23.57 13.06
CA PHE A 100 27.55 23.38 14.12
C PHE A 100 28.98 23.82 13.74
N LYS A 101 29.22 24.26 12.49
CA LYS A 101 30.52 24.86 12.10
C LYS A 101 30.63 26.33 12.49
N ASP A 102 29.51 27.05 12.52
CA ASP A 102 29.50 28.49 12.86
C ASP A 102 29.69 28.74 14.37
N ASP A 103 29.40 27.76 15.23
CA ASP A 103 29.61 27.85 16.69
C ASP A 103 31.10 27.72 17.08
N ASP A 104 31.91 26.98 16.31
CA ASP A 104 33.35 26.83 16.56
C ASP A 104 34.15 28.08 16.12
N GLU A 105 33.66 28.87 15.17
CA GLU A 105 34.29 30.14 14.73
C GLU A 105 34.00 31.33 15.65
N ILE A 106 32.95 31.26 16.48
CA ILE A 106 32.61 32.30 17.47
C ILE A 106 33.36 32.08 18.81
N LEU A 107 33.89 30.87 19.05
CA LEU A 107 34.64 30.49 20.26
C LEU A 107 36.15 30.33 20.05
N ALA A 108 36.67 30.52 18.83
CA ALA A 108 38.09 30.55 18.48
C ALA A 108 38.61 32.00 18.29
#